data_AF-A0A0D5C089-F1
#
_entry.id   AF-A0A0D5C089-F1
#
_cell.length_a   1.000
_cell.length_b   1.000
_cell.length_c   1.000
_cell.angle_alpha   90.00
_cell.angle_beta   90.00
_cell.angle_gamma   90.00
#
_symmetry.space_group_name_H-M   'P 1'
#
loop_
_entity.id
_entity.type
_entity.pdbx_description
1 polymer ?
#
loop_
_entity_poly.entity_id
_entity_poly.type
_entity_poly.pdbx_seq_one_letter_code
_entity_poly.pdbx_strand_id
1 'polypeptide(L)' 'MKKSTNQTIENPIQENPIQERPIQQRLKHASCITVESAIRNKVNLNISWYDVHGDEQSQQYSLAAGTVIEL' A
#
# COMPACT_ATOMS: atom_id res chain seq x y z
N MET A 1 -11.20 3.17 -45.02
CA MET A 1 -10.17 3.80 -44.16
C MET A 1 -10.76 3.95 -42.77
N LYS A 2 -10.22 3.22 -41.80
CA LYS A 2 -10.75 3.13 -40.43
C LYS A 2 -10.24 4.34 -39.64
N LYS A 3 -11.11 5.23 -39.16
CA LYS A 3 -10.76 6.20 -38.12
C LYS A 3 -11.16 5.58 -36.78
N SER A 4 -10.17 5.09 -36.05
CA SER A 4 -10.34 4.57 -34.70
C SER A 4 -10.18 5.74 -33.73
N THR A 5 -11.30 6.14 -33.13
CA THR A 5 -11.33 7.14 -32.07
C THR A 5 -11.02 6.41 -30.76
N ASN A 6 -9.83 6.60 -30.22
CA ASN A 6 -9.49 6.15 -28.87
C ASN A 6 -10.19 7.09 -27.87
N GLN A 7 -11.32 6.66 -27.31
CA GLN A 7 -11.90 7.28 -26.13
C GLN A 7 -11.16 6.71 -24.91
N THR A 8 -10.31 7.54 -24.31
CA THR A 8 -9.72 7.30 -22.99
C THR A 8 -10.86 7.31 -21.98
N ILE A 9 -11.11 6.18 -21.33
CA ILE A 9 -12.07 6.06 -20.23
C ILE A 9 -11.35 6.58 -18.97
N GLU A 10 -11.52 7.86 -18.69
CA GLU A 10 -11.20 8.42 -17.39
C GLU A 10 -12.29 7.96 -16.41
N ASN A 11 -12.03 6.89 -15.67
CA ASN A 11 -12.87 6.55 -14.52
C ASN A 11 -12.63 7.63 -13.46
N PRO A 12 -13.64 8.44 -13.07
CA PRO A 12 -13.47 9.35 -11.96
C PRO A 12 -13.23 8.50 -10.71
N ILE A 13 -12.06 8.66 -10.11
CA ILE A 13 -11.79 8.16 -8.77
C ILE A 13 -12.81 8.86 -7.89
N GLN A 14 -13.86 8.14 -7.47
CA GLN A 14 -14.73 8.59 -6.41
C GLN A 14 -13.86 8.69 -5.17
N GLU A 15 -13.37 9.90 -4.88
CA GLU A 15 -12.81 10.27 -3.60
C GLU A 15 -13.93 10.15 -2.57
N ASN A 16 -14.13 8.93 -2.06
CA ASN A 16 -14.79 8.77 -0.78
C ASN A 16 -13.95 9.56 0.21
N PRO A 17 -14.51 10.49 0.99
CA PRO A 17 -13.76 11.18 2.01
C PRO A 17 -13.28 10.11 2.98
N ILE A 18 -12.00 9.79 2.89
CA ILE A 18 -11.33 8.89 3.82
C ILE A 18 -11.48 9.62 5.16
N GLN A 19 -12.35 9.12 6.03
CA GLN A 19 -12.40 9.60 7.40
C GLN A 19 -11.03 9.28 7.99
N GLU A 20 -10.16 10.30 7.98
CA GLU A 20 -8.81 10.15 8.45
C GLU A 20 -8.86 9.67 9.89
N ARG A 21 -8.23 8.53 10.13
CA ARG A 21 -8.06 8.01 11.48
C ARG A 21 -7.36 9.08 12.33
N PRO A 22 -7.69 9.25 13.62
CA PRO A 22 -7.01 10.21 14.48
C PRO A 22 -5.49 10.02 14.43
N ILE A 23 -4.72 11.11 14.53
CA ILE A 23 -3.25 11.09 14.40
C ILE A 23 -2.57 10.07 15.34
N GLN A 24 -3.12 9.89 16.54
CA GLN A 24 -2.65 8.90 17.52
C GLN A 24 -2.75 7.46 17.00
N GLN A 25 -3.83 7.14 16.28
CA GLN A 25 -4.01 5.82 15.67
C GLN A 25 -3.09 5.63 14.46
N ARG A 26 -2.93 6.68 13.65
CA ARG A 26 -2.04 6.67 12.49
C ARG A 26 -0.59 6.44 12.88
N LEU A 27 -0.10 7.16 13.90
CA LEU A 27 1.25 6.98 14.46
C LEU A 27 1.46 5.56 15.01
N LYS A 28 0.45 4.99 15.68
CA LYS A 28 0.51 3.61 16.18
C LYS A 28 0.61 2.58 15.07
N HIS A 29 0.00 2.81 13.91
CA HIS A 29 0.12 1.91 12.76
C HIS A 29 1.45 2.07 12.01
N ALA A 30 1.97 3.31 11.91
CA ALA A 30 3.26 3.57 11.27
C ALA A 30 4.46 2.92 12.00
N SER A 31 4.32 2.57 13.29
CA SER A 31 5.37 1.86 14.05
C SER A 31 5.39 0.34 13.86
N CYS A 32 4.49 -0.21 13.03
CA CYS A 32 4.29 -1.65 12.94
C CYS A 32 4.36 -2.15 11.49
N ILE A 33 5.02 -3.28 11.28
CA ILE A 33 4.97 -4.04 10.03
C ILE A 33 3.93 -5.14 10.18
N THR A 34 3.04 -5.27 9.20
CA THR A 34 2.01 -6.31 9.21
C THR A 34 2.50 -7.53 8.43
N VAL A 35 2.46 -8.70 9.06
CA VAL A 35 2.70 -9.99 8.37
C VAL A 35 1.35 -10.46 7.83
N GLU A 36 1.20 -10.49 6.51
CA GLU A 36 -0.04 -10.95 5.87
C GLU A 36 -0.12 -12.49 5.84
N SER A 37 1.02 -13.15 5.63
CA SER A 37 1.10 -14.62 5.72
C SER A 37 2.54 -15.09 5.92
N ALA A 38 2.68 -16.23 6.59
CA ALA A 38 3.94 -16.95 6.73
C ALA A 38 3.71 -18.40 6.28
N ILE A 39 4.40 -18.81 5.21
CA ILE A 39 4.38 -20.17 4.69
C ILE A 39 5.82 -20.71 4.65
N ARG A 40 5.98 -22.00 4.36
CA ARG A 40 7.31 -22.63 4.36
C ARG A 40 8.29 -21.84 3.47
N ASN A 41 9.39 -21.40 4.08
CA ASN A 41 10.47 -20.63 3.45
C ASN A 41 10.06 -19.28 2.82
N LYS A 42 8.91 -18.71 3.20
CA LYS A 42 8.43 -17.46 2.60
C LYS A 42 7.51 -16.68 3.54
N VAL A 43 7.75 -15.38 3.66
CA VAL A 43 6.93 -14.45 4.44
C VAL A 43 6.41 -13.35 3.53
N ASN A 44 5.11 -13.08 3.58
CA ASN A 44 4.50 -11.94 2.89
C ASN A 44 4.22 -10.84 3.92
N LEU A 45 4.73 -9.65 3.65
CA LEU A 45 4.61 -8.48 4.50
C LEU A 45 3.83 -7.40 3.76
N ASN A 46 3.11 -6.60 4.54
CA ASN A 46 2.57 -5.33 4.10
C ASN A 46 3.08 -4.24 5.04
N ILE A 47 3.78 -3.28 4.44
CA ILE A 47 4.35 -2.13 5.14
C ILE A 47 3.52 -0.92 4.73
N SER A 48 2.91 -0.27 5.71
CA SER A 48 2.16 0.96 5.50
C SER A 48 2.83 2.13 6.22
N TRP A 49 2.84 3.30 5.59
CA TRP A 49 3.34 4.55 6.15
C TRP A 49 2.43 5.70 5.74
N TYR A 50 2.67 6.89 6.30
CA TYR A 50 1.99 8.11 5.89
C TYR A 50 3.02 9.04 5.25
N ASP A 51 2.66 9.71 4.15
CA ASP A 51 3.54 10.70 3.52
C ASP A 51 3.48 12.07 4.25
N VAL A 52 4.17 13.06 3.68
CA VAL A 52 4.24 14.43 4.24
C VAL A 52 2.90 15.16 4.23
N HIS A 53 1.95 14.73 3.39
CA HIS A 53 0.59 15.25 3.32
C HIS A 53 -0.34 14.50 4.28
N GLY A 54 0.12 13.36 4.81
CA GLY A 54 -0.63 12.53 5.72
C GLY A 54 -1.45 11.46 5.02
N ASP A 55 -1.22 11.22 3.73
CA ASP A 55 -1.90 10.18 2.99
C ASP A 55 -1.27 8.81 3.29
N GLU A 56 -2.12 7.80 3.48
CA GLU A 56 -1.67 6.43 3.75
C GLU A 56 -1.11 5.80 2.47
N GLN A 57 0.15 5.37 2.54
CA GLN A 57 0.86 4.62 1.52
C GLN A 57 1.05 3.19 2.02
N SER A 58 1.08 2.22 1.12
CA SER A 58 1.38 0.84 1.47
C SER A 58 2.14 0.12 0.37
N GLN A 59 2.99 -0.83 0.76
CA GLN A 59 3.76 -1.66 -0.15
C GLN A 59 3.80 -3.09 0.35
N GLN A 60 3.47 -4.02 -0.56
CA GLN A 60 3.58 -5.45 -0.32
C GLN A 60 4.98 -5.94 -0.66
N TYR A 61 5.49 -6.83 0.19
CA TYR A 61 6.76 -7.52 0.02
C TYR A 61 6.57 -9.01 0.18
N SER A 62 7.40 -9.76 -0.55
CA SER A 62 7.41 -11.22 -0.51
C SER A 62 8.84 -11.67 -0.31
N LEU A 63 9.17 -12.06 0.92
CA LEU A 63 10.52 -12.37 1.36
C LEU A 63 10.73 -13.89 1.39
N ALA A 64 11.76 -14.37 0.72
CA ALA A 64 12.19 -15.76 0.82
C ALA A 64 13.01 -15.99 2.10
N ALA A 65 13.10 -17.24 2.55
CA ALA A 65 13.99 -17.60 3.66
C ALA A 65 15.44 -17.21 3.35
N GLY A 66 16.12 -16.62 4.34
CA GLY A 66 17.48 -16.11 4.20
C GLY A 66 17.59 -14.72 3.59
N THR A 67 16.47 -14.07 3.25
CA THR A 67 16.49 -12.65 2.84
C THR A 67 16.89 -11.78 4.03
N VAL A 68 17.85 -10.88 3.80
CA VAL A 68 18.29 -9.87 4.77
C VAL A 68 17.51 -8.58 4.52
N ILE A 69 16.97 -7.98 5.58
CA ILE A 69 16.41 -6.63 5.57
C ILE A 69 17.47 -5.71 6.16
N GLU A 70 17.98 -4.79 5.36
CA GLU A 70 18.99 -3.81 5.78
C GLU A 70 18.33 -2.48 6.17
N LEU A 71 19.06 -1.70 6.98
CA LEU A 71 18.68 -0.38 7.51
C LEU A 71 19.15 0.75 6.57
#